data_AF-A0A7V3H7R9-F1
#
_entry.id   AF-A0A7V3H7R9-F1
#
_cell.length_a   1.000
_cell.length_b   1.000
_cell.length_c   1.000
_cell.angle_alpha   90.00
_cell.angle_beta   90.00
_cell.angle_gamma   90.00
#
_symmetry.space_group_name_H-M   'P 1'
#
loop_
_entity.id
_entity.type
_entity.pdbx_description
1 polymer ?
#
loop_
_entity_poly.entity_id
_entity_poly.type
_entity_poly.pdbx_seq_one_letter_code
_entity_poly.pdbx_strand_id
1 'polypeptide(L)'
;MYQHIYHLSHIDLDGYGCQYLTTHCFETISCFNANYGPEVTARLEEIIQEIETTPACDGKRQELLILITDLNLTTREAGWIEREAIRLGVKLQLLDHHGTGKTAAEKYAWYTLDTKRCATLITYDWLQQHHGFDAEKGYRDIVEAINAIDIWVSEHEAFEYGKVMLGMISGAKEI
;
A
#
# COMPACT_ATOMS: atom_id res chain seq x y z
N MET A 1 -18.48 -0.91 -9.70
CA MET A 1 -17.55 -0.72 -10.83
C MET A 1 -16.43 -1.70 -10.61
N TYR A 2 -16.13 -2.59 -11.56
CA TYR A 2 -15.09 -3.60 -11.38
C TYR A 2 -13.72 -2.93 -11.49
N GLN A 3 -12.95 -2.93 -10.41
CA GLN A 3 -11.61 -2.33 -10.33
C GLN A 3 -10.60 -3.46 -10.02
N HIS A 4 -9.49 -3.52 -10.76
CA HIS A 4 -8.34 -4.37 -10.40
C HIS A 4 -7.31 -3.53 -9.67
N ILE A 5 -6.86 -3.99 -8.52
CA ILE A 5 -5.79 -3.35 -7.74
C ILE A 5 -4.51 -4.16 -7.86
N TYR A 6 -3.41 -3.52 -8.24
CA TYR A 6 -2.07 -4.08 -8.14
C TYR A 6 -1.39 -3.40 -6.95
N HIS A 7 -1.32 -4.11 -5.83
CA HIS A 7 -0.92 -3.53 -4.54
C HIS A 7 0.49 -3.97 -4.15
N LEU A 8 1.47 -3.09 -4.34
CA LEU A 8 2.83 -3.24 -3.82
C LEU A 8 2.93 -2.67 -2.41
N SER A 9 3.39 -3.46 -1.45
CA SER A 9 3.63 -3.01 -0.08
C SER A 9 4.95 -3.53 0.51
N HIS A 10 5.31 -3.03 1.68
CA HIS A 10 6.46 -3.53 2.43
C HIS A 10 6.19 -4.94 3.02
N ILE A 11 7.19 -5.54 3.67
CA ILE A 11 7.17 -6.95 4.16
C ILE A 11 7.07 -7.09 5.68
N ASP A 12 6.88 -6.00 6.41
CA ASP A 12 6.73 -6.01 7.86
C ASP A 12 5.26 -5.85 8.26
N LEU A 13 5.01 -5.58 9.55
CA LEU A 13 3.65 -5.50 10.08
C LEU A 13 2.84 -4.39 9.40
N ASP A 14 3.46 -3.23 9.14
CA ASP A 14 2.75 -2.09 8.55
C ASP A 14 2.46 -2.31 7.06
N GLY A 15 3.43 -2.82 6.30
CA GLY A 15 3.20 -3.21 4.91
C GLY A 15 2.12 -4.29 4.73
N TYR A 16 2.21 -5.39 5.48
CA TYR A 16 1.15 -6.40 5.45
C TYR A 16 -0.19 -5.89 6.00
N GLY A 17 -0.17 -4.95 6.96
CA GLY A 17 -1.36 -4.27 7.45
C GLY A 17 -2.10 -3.51 6.35
N CYS A 18 -1.37 -2.81 5.48
CA CYS A 18 -1.94 -2.16 4.30
C CYS A 18 -2.67 -3.15 3.39
N GLN A 19 -2.03 -4.28 3.07
CA GLN A 19 -2.62 -5.31 2.22
C GLN A 19 -3.83 -5.97 2.86
N TYR A 20 -3.78 -6.25 4.17
CA TYR A 20 -4.90 -6.77 4.93
C TYR A 20 -6.15 -5.89 4.76
N LEU A 21 -6.03 -4.56 4.87
CA LEU A 21 -7.16 -3.66 4.66
C LEU A 21 -7.66 -3.68 3.20
N THR A 22 -6.76 -3.58 2.23
CA THR A 22 -7.15 -3.51 0.81
C THR A 22 -7.82 -4.79 0.31
N THR A 23 -7.40 -5.96 0.78
CA THR A 23 -8.03 -7.25 0.42
C THR A 23 -9.44 -7.41 0.98
N HIS A 24 -9.80 -6.68 2.04
CA HIS A 24 -11.17 -6.59 2.55
C HIS A 24 -11.99 -5.48 1.87
N CYS A 25 -11.35 -4.54 1.19
CA CYS A 25 -12.02 -3.46 0.47
C CYS A 25 -12.31 -3.82 -1.01
N PHE A 26 -11.46 -4.62 -1.64
CA PHE A 26 -11.51 -4.87 -3.09
C PHE A 26 -11.67 -6.36 -3.40
N GLU A 27 -12.59 -6.68 -4.32
CA GLU A 27 -12.84 -8.06 -4.76
C GLU A 27 -11.73 -8.61 -5.68
N THR A 28 -11.02 -7.74 -6.41
CA THR A 28 -10.01 -8.15 -7.39
C THR A 28 -8.71 -7.38 -7.15
N ILE A 29 -7.73 -8.09 -6.57
CA ILE A 29 -6.45 -7.51 -6.15
C ILE A 29 -5.31 -8.53 -6.35
N SER A 30 -4.20 -8.07 -6.92
CA SER A 30 -2.91 -8.76 -7.00
C SER A 30 -1.94 -8.09 -6.02
N CYS A 31 -1.44 -8.83 -5.03
CA CYS A 31 -0.52 -8.30 -4.01
C CYS A 31 0.94 -8.62 -4.36
N PHE A 32 1.82 -7.64 -4.17
CA PHE A 32 3.26 -7.73 -4.33
C PHE A 32 3.93 -7.19 -3.09
N ASN A 33 5.08 -7.73 -2.73
CA ASN A 33 5.84 -7.23 -1.59
C ASN A 33 7.30 -7.01 -1.96
N ALA A 34 7.90 -5.99 -1.37
CA ALA A 34 9.32 -5.70 -1.45
C ALA A 34 9.83 -5.23 -0.09
N ASN A 35 11.09 -5.53 0.21
CA ASN A 35 11.79 -4.92 1.33
C ASN A 35 12.23 -3.50 0.93
N TYR A 36 13.43 -3.34 0.34
CA TYR A 36 13.90 -2.04 -0.13
C TYR A 36 14.77 -2.15 -1.38
N GLY A 37 15.03 -0.99 -1.99
CA GLY A 37 16.03 -0.86 -3.05
C GLY A 37 15.65 -1.61 -4.33
N PRO A 38 16.55 -2.42 -4.94
CA PRO A 38 16.30 -3.03 -6.24
C PRO A 38 15.04 -3.92 -6.30
N GLU A 39 14.61 -4.49 -5.17
CA GLU A 39 13.40 -5.31 -5.11
C GLU A 39 12.14 -4.49 -5.43
N VAL A 40 12.08 -3.23 -4.99
CA VAL A 40 10.96 -2.32 -5.28
C VAL A 40 10.84 -2.13 -6.79
N THR A 41 11.94 -1.80 -7.47
CA THR A 41 11.95 -1.66 -8.93
C THR A 41 11.52 -2.95 -9.63
N ALA A 42 12.03 -4.10 -9.19
CA ALA A 42 11.67 -5.40 -9.77
C ALA A 42 10.17 -5.71 -9.65
N ARG A 43 9.55 -5.42 -8.49
CA ARG A 43 8.10 -5.61 -8.30
C ARG A 43 7.28 -4.64 -9.13
N LEU A 44 7.74 -3.41 -9.31
CA LEU A 44 7.06 -2.48 -10.21
C LEU A 44 7.12 -2.95 -11.67
N GLU A 45 8.26 -3.48 -12.13
CA GLU A 45 8.39 -4.06 -13.47
C GLU A 45 7.47 -5.28 -13.65
N GLU A 46 7.36 -6.13 -12.63
CA GLU A 46 6.45 -7.28 -12.61
C GLU A 46 4.98 -6.86 -12.70
N ILE A 47 4.58 -5.82 -11.95
CA ILE A 47 3.22 -5.25 -12.03
C ILE A 47 2.92 -4.78 -13.44
N ILE A 48 3.85 -4.07 -14.09
CA ILE A 48 3.68 -3.60 -15.47
C ILE A 48 3.52 -4.79 -16.43
N GLN A 49 4.34 -5.84 -16.28
CA GLN A 49 4.24 -7.04 -17.09
C GLN A 49 2.91 -7.80 -16.89
N GLU A 50 2.42 -7.89 -15.65
CA GLU A 50 1.13 -8.52 -15.35
C GLU A 50 -0.03 -7.75 -15.98
N ILE A 51 -0.02 -6.41 -15.91
CA ILE A 51 -1.03 -5.57 -16.55
C ILE A 51 -1.04 -5.78 -18.07
N GLU A 52 0.13 -5.83 -18.72
CA GLU A 52 0.23 -6.02 -20.18
C GLU A 52 -0.24 -7.38 -20.66
N THR A 53 -0.07 -8.41 -19.83
CA THR A 53 -0.39 -9.80 -20.17
C THR A 53 -1.80 -10.21 -19.74
N THR A 54 -2.46 -9.41 -18.89
CA THR A 54 -3.85 -9.63 -18.48
C THR A 54 -4.81 -9.30 -19.62
N PRO A 55 -5.59 -10.26 -20.14
CA PRO A 55 -6.55 -10.00 -21.21
C PRO A 55 -7.63 -9.01 -20.76
N ALA A 56 -8.02 -8.09 -21.65
CA ALA A 56 -9.17 -7.24 -21.40
C ALA A 56 -10.45 -8.08 -21.29
N CYS A 57 -11.02 -8.21 -20.10
CA CYS A 57 -12.22 -9.00 -19.87
C CYS A 57 -13.47 -8.36 -20.51
N ASP A 58 -14.13 -9.12 -21.39
CA ASP A 58 -15.55 -9.06 -21.73
C ASP A 58 -16.17 -7.67 -22.03
N GLY A 59 -15.44 -6.80 -22.72
CA GLY A 59 -15.99 -5.54 -23.25
C GLY A 59 -16.44 -4.53 -22.19
N LYS A 60 -16.13 -4.76 -20.92
CA LYS A 60 -16.30 -3.79 -19.83
C LYS A 60 -14.96 -3.14 -19.54
N ARG A 61 -14.95 -1.80 -19.45
CA ARG A 61 -13.75 -1.06 -19.08
C ARG A 61 -13.48 -1.27 -17.58
N GLN A 62 -12.63 -2.24 -17.26
CA GLN A 62 -12.12 -2.43 -15.90
C GLN A 62 -11.23 -1.23 -15.55
N GLU A 63 -11.46 -0.63 -14.39
CA GLU A 63 -10.56 0.40 -13.90
C GLU A 63 -9.36 -0.28 -13.24
N LEU A 64 -8.15 0.13 -13.60
CA LEU A 64 -6.92 -0.43 -13.04
C LEU A 64 -6.28 0.61 -12.12
N LEU A 65 -5.80 0.17 -10.96
CA LEU A 65 -5.03 0.98 -10.02
C LEU A 65 -3.75 0.25 -9.62
N ILE A 66 -2.62 0.91 -9.77
CA ILE A 66 -1.38 0.58 -9.07
C ILE A 66 -1.40 1.34 -7.74
N LEU A 67 -1.45 0.60 -6.64
CA LEU A 67 -1.39 1.12 -5.29
C LEU A 67 -0.05 0.72 -4.67
N ILE A 68 0.72 1.70 -4.20
CA ILE A 68 1.98 1.47 -3.51
C ILE A 68 1.83 1.98 -2.08
N THR A 69 2.14 1.14 -1.09
CA THR A 69 2.06 1.51 0.33
C THR A 69 3.36 1.18 1.04
N ASP A 70 3.66 1.94 2.09
CA ASP A 70 4.78 1.69 3.01
C ASP A 70 6.18 1.61 2.35
N LEU A 71 6.30 2.20 1.16
CA LEU A 71 7.50 2.16 0.34
C LEU A 71 7.73 3.53 -0.25
N ASN A 72 8.95 4.03 -0.09
CA ASN A 72 9.35 5.26 -0.74
C ASN A 72 9.94 5.00 -2.13
N LEU A 73 9.64 5.90 -3.07
CA LEU A 73 10.27 5.89 -4.39
C LEU A 73 11.28 7.03 -4.52
N THR A 74 12.40 6.75 -5.20
CA THR A 74 13.24 7.83 -5.73
C THR A 74 12.49 8.61 -6.80
N THR A 75 12.91 9.85 -7.07
CA THR A 75 12.32 10.65 -8.15
C THR A 75 12.44 10.00 -9.53
N ARG A 76 13.44 9.12 -9.71
CA ARG A 76 13.67 8.35 -10.94
C ARG A 76 12.65 7.23 -11.08
N GLU A 77 12.47 6.43 -10.04
CA GLU A 77 11.47 5.35 -10.00
C GLU A 77 10.06 5.93 -10.16
N ALA A 78 9.72 6.96 -9.38
CA ALA A 78 8.43 7.65 -9.46
C ALA A 78 8.14 8.19 -10.88
N GLY A 79 9.15 8.79 -11.53
CA GLY A 79 8.98 9.28 -12.88
C GLY A 79 8.89 8.18 -13.94
N TRP A 80 9.50 7.02 -13.70
CA TRP A 80 9.37 5.87 -14.59
C TRP A 80 7.99 5.23 -14.46
N ILE A 81 7.53 4.92 -13.24
CA ILE A 81 6.23 4.27 -13.03
C ILE A 81 5.07 5.15 -13.49
N GLU A 82 5.17 6.48 -13.32
CA GLU A 82 4.15 7.41 -13.85
C GLU A 82 4.03 7.32 -15.38
N ARG A 83 5.16 7.25 -16.11
CA ARG A 83 5.14 7.10 -17.57
C ARG A 83 4.50 5.78 -18.00
N GLU A 84 4.81 4.70 -17.29
CA GLU A 84 4.23 3.38 -17.57
C GLU A 84 2.72 3.35 -17.25
N ALA A 85 2.30 3.92 -16.12
CA ALA A 85 0.89 4.05 -15.75
C ALA A 85 0.11 4.86 -16.79
N ILE A 86 0.66 5.99 -17.26
CA ILE A 86 0.06 6.80 -18.35
C ILE A 86 -0.03 5.99 -19.65
N ARG A 87 1.05 5.28 -20.02
CA ARG A 87 1.11 4.47 -21.25
C ARG A 87 0.02 3.40 -21.27
N LEU A 88 -0.23 2.77 -20.12
CA LEU A 88 -1.23 1.71 -19.96
C LEU A 88 -2.64 2.23 -19.64
N GLY A 89 -2.79 3.53 -19.36
CA GLY A 89 -4.07 4.11 -18.94
C GLY A 89 -4.53 3.64 -17.56
N VAL A 90 -3.58 3.38 -16.66
CA VAL A 90 -3.77 2.85 -15.30
C VAL A 90 -3.65 3.99 -14.29
N LYS A 91 -4.49 4.00 -13.25
CA LYS A 91 -4.35 4.96 -12.14
C LYS A 91 -3.16 4.59 -11.26
N LEU A 92 -2.55 5.59 -10.64
CA LEU A 92 -1.41 5.41 -9.74
C LEU A 92 -1.70 6.15 -8.44
N GLN A 93 -1.43 5.51 -7.31
CA GLN A 93 -1.49 6.10 -5.97
C GLN A 93 -0.36 5.52 -5.13
N LEU A 94 0.33 6.38 -4.38
CA LEU A 94 1.29 5.97 -3.37
C LEU A 94 0.94 6.61 -2.03
N LEU A 95 0.94 5.81 -0.96
CA LEU A 95 0.67 6.20 0.42
C LEU A 95 1.82 5.75 1.33
N ASP A 96 2.58 6.69 1.87
CA ASP A 96 3.84 6.39 2.56
C ASP A 96 4.06 7.34 3.74
N HIS A 97 4.95 6.94 4.65
CA HIS A 97 5.33 7.69 5.84
C HIS A 97 6.86 7.93 5.95
N HIS A 98 7.67 7.32 5.07
CA HIS A 98 9.12 7.47 5.08
C HIS A 98 9.55 8.85 4.60
N GLY A 99 10.11 9.67 5.51
CA GLY A 99 10.55 11.03 5.19
C GLY A 99 11.60 11.14 4.08
N THR A 100 12.30 10.04 3.76
CA THR A 100 13.24 9.93 2.62
C THR A 100 12.55 10.10 1.26
N GLY A 101 11.24 9.84 1.16
CA GLY A 101 10.44 10.02 -0.05
C GLY A 101 10.03 11.47 -0.36
N LYS A 102 10.31 12.42 0.54
CA LYS A 102 9.81 13.81 0.46
C LYS A 102 10.02 14.47 -0.91
N THR A 103 11.21 14.35 -1.48
CA THR A 103 11.54 14.97 -2.78
C THR A 103 10.66 14.44 -3.92
N ALA A 104 10.29 13.16 -3.88
CA ALA A 104 9.36 12.58 -4.86
C ALA A 104 7.92 13.00 -4.57
N ALA A 105 7.50 12.95 -3.30
CA ALA A 105 6.16 13.35 -2.87
C ALA A 105 5.80 14.79 -3.25
N GLU A 106 6.74 15.74 -3.11
CA GLU A 106 6.53 17.14 -3.51
C GLU A 106 6.38 17.33 -5.02
N LYS A 107 6.83 16.35 -5.84
CA LYS A 107 6.82 16.44 -7.30
C LYS A 107 5.59 15.79 -7.93
N TYR A 108 5.04 14.74 -7.33
CA TYR A 108 4.01 13.90 -7.93
C TYR A 108 2.73 13.92 -7.09
N ALA A 109 1.62 14.39 -7.68
CA ALA A 109 0.36 14.58 -6.96
C ALA A 109 -0.27 13.27 -6.44
N TRP A 110 0.07 12.13 -7.06
CA TRP A 110 -0.39 10.80 -6.64
C TRP A 110 0.45 10.22 -5.49
N TYR A 111 1.50 10.90 -5.03
CA TYR A 111 2.34 10.45 -3.94
C TYR A 111 1.97 11.22 -2.66
N THR A 112 1.24 10.55 -1.78
CA THR A 112 0.92 11.07 -0.43
C THR A 112 1.98 10.63 0.56
N LEU A 113 2.59 11.59 1.25
CA LEU A 113 3.55 11.35 2.32
C LEU A 113 3.04 11.97 3.63
N ASP A 114 2.93 11.16 4.68
CA ASP A 114 2.63 11.62 6.04
C ASP A 114 3.51 10.93 7.07
N THR A 115 4.51 11.66 7.57
CA THR A 115 5.50 11.13 8.51
C THR A 115 5.00 11.07 9.97
N LYS A 116 3.70 11.29 10.22
CA LYS A 116 3.12 11.28 11.58
C LYS A 116 2.24 10.06 11.85
N ARG A 117 2.00 9.24 10.84
CA ARG A 117 1.12 8.06 10.89
C ARG A 117 1.85 6.90 10.19
N CYS A 118 1.52 5.68 10.56
CA CYS A 118 1.98 4.50 9.82
C CYS A 118 1.24 4.39 8.47
N ALA A 119 1.81 3.65 7.52
CA ALA A 119 1.22 3.42 6.21
C ALA A 119 -0.15 2.73 6.29
N THR A 120 -0.36 1.82 7.24
CA THR A 120 -1.67 1.16 7.45
C THR A 120 -2.74 2.17 7.80
N LEU A 121 -2.46 3.13 8.69
CA LEU A 121 -3.43 4.17 9.06
C LEU A 121 -3.69 5.13 7.88
N ILE A 122 -2.65 5.51 7.14
CA ILE A 122 -2.81 6.33 5.93
C ILE A 122 -3.69 5.61 4.90
N THR A 123 -3.45 4.31 4.71
CA THR A 123 -4.21 3.44 3.80
C THR A 123 -5.66 3.30 4.24
N TYR A 124 -5.90 3.05 5.53
CA TYR A 124 -7.23 2.98 6.12
C TYR A 124 -8.03 4.25 5.84
N ASP A 125 -7.49 5.43 6.17
CA ASP A 125 -8.16 6.71 5.97
C ASP A 125 -8.42 6.98 4.48
N TRP A 126 -7.48 6.62 3.60
CA TRP A 126 -7.65 6.74 2.15
C TRP A 126 -8.79 5.85 1.63
N LEU A 127 -8.88 4.60 2.11
CA LEU A 127 -9.97 3.67 1.76
C LEU A 127 -11.33 4.17 2.26
N GLN A 128 -11.39 4.75 3.47
CA GLN A 128 -12.64 5.34 3.97
C GLN A 128 -13.09 6.51 3.08
N GLN A 129 -12.16 7.41 2.75
CA GLN A 129 -12.47 8.62 1.99
C GLN A 129 -12.88 8.33 0.53
N HIS A 130 -12.25 7.36 -0.13
CA HIS A 130 -12.42 7.15 -1.57
C HIS A 130 -13.31 5.95 -1.92
N HIS A 131 -13.46 5.00 -0.99
CA HIS A 131 -14.15 3.73 -1.24
C HIS A 131 -15.26 3.41 -0.23
N GLY A 132 -15.50 4.27 0.77
CA GLY A 132 -16.53 4.04 1.79
C GLY A 132 -16.21 2.81 2.67
N PHE A 133 -14.94 2.46 2.78
CA PHE A 133 -14.47 1.30 3.53
C PHE A 133 -14.75 1.45 5.03
N ASP A 134 -15.16 0.34 5.65
CA ASP A 134 -15.29 0.19 7.09
C ASP A 134 -16.10 1.29 7.80
N ALA A 135 -17.32 1.57 7.29
CA ALA A 135 -18.21 2.57 7.88
C ALA A 135 -18.56 2.27 9.36
N GLU A 136 -18.55 0.99 9.74
CA GLU A 136 -18.82 0.51 11.11
C GLU A 136 -17.56 0.47 12.00
N LYS A 137 -16.38 0.79 11.45
CA LYS A 137 -15.09 0.85 12.15
C LYS A 137 -14.64 -0.50 12.76
N GLY A 138 -14.98 -1.61 12.12
CA GLY A 138 -14.60 -2.96 12.56
C GLY A 138 -13.10 -3.27 12.47
N TYR A 139 -12.34 -2.54 11.64
CA TYR A 139 -10.88 -2.66 11.54
C TYR A 139 -10.13 -1.60 12.35
N ARG A 140 -10.83 -0.73 13.08
CA ARG A 140 -10.17 0.40 13.76
C ARG A 140 -9.15 -0.04 14.80
N ASP A 141 -9.48 -1.03 15.61
CA ASP A 141 -8.61 -1.49 16.70
C ASP A 141 -7.29 -2.07 16.18
N ILE A 142 -7.33 -2.84 15.08
CA ILE A 142 -6.13 -3.40 14.46
C ILE A 142 -5.28 -2.30 13.82
N VAL A 143 -5.90 -1.31 13.19
CA VAL A 143 -5.20 -0.15 12.61
C VAL A 143 -4.53 0.69 13.70
N GLU A 144 -5.20 0.93 14.83
CA GLU A 144 -4.63 1.67 15.96
C GLU A 144 -3.48 0.91 16.62
N ALA A 145 -3.58 -0.42 16.74
CA ALA A 145 -2.49 -1.25 17.24
C ALA A 145 -1.25 -1.17 16.35
N ILE A 146 -1.42 -1.30 15.03
CA ILE A 146 -0.31 -1.20 14.05
C ILE A 146 0.31 0.20 14.09
N ASN A 147 -0.52 1.25 14.06
CA ASN A 147 -0.02 2.62 14.13
C ASN A 147 0.73 2.89 15.43
N ALA A 148 0.19 2.47 16.58
CA ALA A 148 0.85 2.69 17.87
C ALA A 148 2.22 2.03 17.94
N ILE A 149 2.37 0.78 17.45
CA ILE A 149 3.66 0.10 17.47
C ILE A 149 4.65 0.66 16.46
N ASP A 150 4.18 1.00 15.25
CA ASP A 150 5.03 1.51 14.17
C ASP A 150 5.66 2.88 14.51
N ILE A 151 4.84 3.84 14.96
CA ILE A 151 5.33 5.18 15.35
C ILE A 151 5.76 5.28 16.83
N TRP A 152 5.87 4.14 17.52
CA TRP A 152 6.36 4.01 18.90
C TRP A 152 5.60 4.84 19.95
N VAL A 153 4.27 4.73 19.98
CA VAL A 153 3.42 5.40 20.99
C VAL A 153 3.19 4.46 22.18
N SER A 154 4.20 4.30 23.04
CA SER A 154 4.20 3.32 24.13
C SER A 154 3.08 3.47 25.15
N GLU A 155 2.55 4.69 25.31
CA GLU A 155 1.45 4.99 26.24
C GLU A 155 0.06 4.64 25.66
N HIS A 156 -0.02 4.28 24.38
CA HIS A 156 -1.29 3.89 23.75
C HIS A 156 -1.73 2.52 24.23
N GLU A 157 -3.02 2.34 24.54
CA GLU A 157 -3.53 1.07 25.09
C GLU A 157 -3.31 -0.13 24.14
N ALA A 158 -3.35 0.12 22.83
CA ALA A 158 -3.12 -0.90 21.80
C ALA A 158 -1.64 -1.25 21.56
N PHE A 159 -0.68 -0.53 22.16
CA PHE A 159 0.75 -0.71 21.91
C PHE A 159 1.25 -2.12 22.26
N GLU A 160 0.81 -2.65 23.41
CA GLU A 160 1.18 -3.99 23.86
C GLU A 160 0.64 -5.08 22.91
N TYR A 161 -0.58 -4.90 22.39
CA TYR A 161 -1.14 -5.79 21.38
C TYR A 161 -0.37 -5.70 20.06
N GLY A 162 0.00 -4.48 19.64
CA GLY A 162 0.85 -4.25 18.47
C GLY A 162 2.21 -4.98 18.56
N LYS A 163 2.84 -5.05 19.74
CA LYS A 163 4.06 -5.85 19.94
C LYS A 163 3.85 -7.34 19.70
N VAL A 164 2.71 -7.89 20.12
CA VAL A 164 2.36 -9.29 19.85
C VAL A 164 2.21 -9.52 18.35
N MET A 165 1.53 -8.60 17.65
CA MET A 165 1.37 -8.66 16.19
C MET A 165 2.71 -8.57 15.46
N LEU A 166 3.61 -7.67 15.90
CA LEU A 166 4.96 -7.56 15.35
C LEU A 166 5.75 -8.87 15.56
N GLY A 167 5.65 -9.46 16.76
CA GLY A 167 6.23 -10.76 17.07
C GLY A 167 5.71 -11.88 16.16
N MET A 168 4.40 -11.90 15.91
CA MET A 168 3.77 -12.85 14.98
C MET A 168 4.31 -12.70 13.55
N ILE A 169 4.32 -11.50 12.98
CA ILE A 169 4.81 -11.28 11.60
C ILE A 169 6.30 -11.60 11.49
N SER A 170 7.12 -11.19 12.45
CA SER A 170 8.56 -11.47 12.45
C SER A 170 8.90 -12.95 12.66
N GLY A 171 8.00 -13.71 13.30
CA GLY A 171 8.17 -15.12 13.64
C GLY A 171 7.59 -16.09 12.61
N ALA A 172 6.57 -15.69 11.84
CA ALA A 172 5.90 -16.51 10.84
C ALA A 172 6.78 -16.68 9.58
N LYS A 173 7.68 -17.66 9.60
CA LYS A 173 8.68 -17.94 8.55
C LYS A 173 8.61 -19.37 8.03
N GLU A 174 7.51 -20.07 8.31
CA GLU A 174 7.26 -21.41 7.82
C GLU A 174 7.11 -21.38 6.27
N ILE A 175 7.81 -22.31 5.60
CA ILE A 175 7.77 -22.53 4.14
C ILE A 175 7.07 -23.86 3.88
#